data_AF-A0AAW5D1I9-F1
#
_entry.id   AF-A0AAW5D1I9-F1
#
_cell.length_a   1.000
_cell.length_b   1.000
_cell.length_c   1.000
_cell.angle_alpha   90.00
_cell.angle_beta   90.00
_cell.angle_gamma   90.00
#
_symmetry.space_group_name_H-M   'P 1'
#
loop_
_entity.id
_entity.type
_entity.pdbx_description
1 polymer ?
#
loop_
_entity_poly.entity_id
_entity_poly.type
_entity_poly.pdbx_seq_one_letter_code
_entity_poly.pdbx_strand_id
1 'polypeptide(L)'
;MDPSNTFSKAEKAAAYEKWHALDQRALSELKRNALNDDNAMTSFEAALYTHSQTFSELGKAMLPDDYLSQAQSHFESALQDMNLSAHTMSNQAEHYYSLMVTDLFAGNEPKVHNGAEGMSSHNLERSNYDFLTHKDRFMLADMYQYADKNDIDFEYIQKLASDIGNYRRHDDGKLLSNFNEGHFNTEGQKLTVAFTQRDQASIDRLMNNDALSSSALDAGFVSFITDPGLGALSHQGSYQFLAHIAEVTAGIATSDSATQFKTFTEASSINERYVMTQSEESISLPEPDVTCKNGVCEVTEKGRKNGVTLTQNTQVLAPPIEFKPAQFDTLLHLQTDPDIQKSVWFEWLLEK
;
A
#
# COMPACT_ATOMS: atom_id res chain seq x y z
N MET A 1 -27.27 9.14 -21.53
CA MET A 1 -27.64 8.11 -20.56
C MET A 1 -29.13 8.11 -20.60
N ASP A 2 -29.73 7.03 -21.10
CA ASP A 2 -31.17 6.81 -21.03
C ASP A 2 -32.01 7.96 -21.64
N PRO A 3 -32.06 8.03 -22.98
CA PRO A 3 -32.98 8.94 -23.67
C PRO A 3 -34.46 8.70 -23.29
N SER A 4 -34.75 7.59 -22.62
CA SER A 4 -36.04 7.20 -22.05
C SER A 4 -36.30 7.67 -20.60
N ASN A 5 -35.32 8.29 -19.93
CA ASN A 5 -35.36 8.73 -18.52
C ASN A 5 -35.81 7.67 -17.47
N THR A 6 -35.58 6.40 -17.76
CA THR A 6 -35.82 5.21 -16.93
C THR A 6 -34.81 4.90 -15.81
N PHE A 7 -33.56 5.39 -15.85
CA PHE A 7 -32.58 5.13 -14.78
C PHE A 7 -32.70 6.14 -13.63
N SER A 8 -32.61 5.62 -12.40
CA SER A 8 -32.53 6.42 -11.18
C SER A 8 -31.25 7.25 -11.12
N LYS A 9 -31.25 8.29 -10.28
CA LYS A 9 -30.06 9.14 -10.06
C LYS A 9 -28.87 8.35 -9.51
N ALA A 10 -29.12 7.34 -8.67
CA ALA A 10 -28.09 6.49 -8.10
C ALA A 10 -27.42 5.59 -9.15
N GLU A 11 -28.21 5.01 -10.06
CA GLU A 11 -27.67 4.19 -11.15
C GLU A 11 -26.85 5.01 -12.15
N LYS A 12 -27.25 6.26 -12.41
CA LYS A 12 -26.48 7.20 -13.23
C LYS A 12 -25.14 7.55 -12.58
N ALA A 13 -25.11 7.77 -11.27
CA ALA A 13 -23.88 8.04 -10.52
C ALA A 13 -22.93 6.83 -10.51
N ALA A 14 -23.43 5.63 -10.17
CA ALA A 14 -22.62 4.41 -10.14
C ALA A 14 -22.05 4.05 -11.53
N ALA A 15 -22.82 4.28 -12.60
CA ALA A 15 -22.35 4.08 -13.96
C ALA A 15 -21.27 5.10 -14.37
N TYR A 16 -21.39 6.36 -13.92
CA TYR A 16 -20.37 7.37 -14.11
C TYR A 16 -19.08 7.03 -13.36
N GLU A 17 -19.17 6.66 -12.08
CA GLU A 17 -18.01 6.27 -11.27
C GLU A 17 -17.25 5.09 -11.88
N LYS A 18 -17.98 4.05 -12.32
CA LYS A 18 -17.38 2.88 -12.97
C LYS A 18 -16.71 3.23 -14.29
N TRP A 19 -17.36 4.08 -15.11
CA TRP A 19 -16.78 4.54 -16.37
C TRP A 19 -15.54 5.41 -16.12
N HIS A 20 -15.60 6.34 -15.18
CA HIS A 20 -14.49 7.21 -14.80
C HIS A 20 -13.29 6.42 -14.28
N ALA A 21 -13.51 5.41 -13.44
CA ALA A 21 -12.45 4.54 -12.95
C ALA A 21 -11.74 3.77 -14.09
N LEU A 22 -12.50 3.27 -15.07
CA LEU A 22 -11.93 2.62 -16.26
C LEU A 22 -11.14 3.59 -17.12
N ASP A 23 -11.63 4.82 -17.27
CA ASP A 23 -10.93 5.88 -18.00
C ASP A 23 -9.62 6.28 -17.32
N GLN A 24 -9.63 6.46 -15.99
CA GLN A 24 -8.41 6.75 -15.22
C GLN A 24 -7.36 5.63 -15.34
N ARG A 25 -7.80 4.36 -15.39
CA ARG A 25 -6.90 3.23 -15.66
C ARG A 25 -6.28 3.32 -17.06
N ALA A 26 -7.07 3.60 -18.07
CA ALA A 26 -6.58 3.77 -19.44
C ALA A 26 -5.62 4.96 -19.57
N LEU A 27 -5.93 6.10 -18.96
CA LEU A 27 -5.04 7.26 -18.91
C LEU A 27 -3.68 6.91 -18.30
N SER A 28 -3.66 6.13 -17.21
CA SER A 28 -2.41 5.65 -16.60
C SER A 28 -1.60 4.76 -17.55
N GLU A 29 -2.25 3.91 -18.35
CA GLU A 29 -1.58 3.11 -19.39
C GLU A 29 -1.00 3.96 -20.52
N LEU A 30 -1.74 4.96 -20.99
CA LEU A 30 -1.27 5.89 -22.02
C LEU A 30 -0.04 6.65 -21.55
N LYS A 31 -0.04 7.15 -20.30
CA LYS A 31 1.11 7.79 -19.68
C LYS A 31 2.32 6.84 -19.61
N ARG A 32 2.12 5.60 -19.14
CA ARG A 32 3.18 4.57 -19.08
C ARG A 32 3.81 4.31 -20.45
N ASN A 33 3.00 4.17 -21.49
CA ASN A 33 3.47 3.89 -22.83
C ASN A 33 4.24 5.07 -23.43
N ALA A 34 3.72 6.28 -23.22
CA ALA A 34 4.35 7.51 -23.69
C ALA A 34 5.74 7.76 -23.10
N LEU A 35 5.95 7.40 -21.82
CA LEU A 35 7.25 7.55 -21.16
C LEU A 35 8.38 6.68 -21.75
N ASN A 36 8.07 5.69 -22.58
CA ASN A 36 9.08 4.89 -23.28
C ASN A 36 9.49 5.49 -24.63
N ASP A 37 8.91 6.63 -25.02
CA ASP A 37 9.21 7.34 -26.26
C ASP A 37 10.15 8.52 -26.00
N ASP A 38 11.10 8.75 -26.91
CA ASP A 38 12.03 9.88 -26.88
C ASP A 38 11.30 11.23 -26.88
N ASN A 39 10.06 11.27 -27.40
CA ASN A 39 9.18 12.42 -27.35
C ASN A 39 7.87 12.12 -26.60
N ALA A 40 8.01 11.80 -25.31
CA ALA A 40 6.93 11.36 -24.44
C ALA A 40 5.67 12.25 -24.48
N MET A 41 5.82 13.58 -24.52
CA MET A 41 4.67 14.50 -24.57
C MET A 41 3.87 14.32 -25.87
N THR A 42 4.55 14.32 -27.02
CA THR A 42 3.88 14.11 -28.32
C THR A 42 3.24 12.73 -28.42
N SER A 43 3.89 11.70 -27.87
CA SER A 43 3.35 10.34 -27.88
C SER A 43 2.15 10.18 -26.96
N PHE A 44 2.14 10.85 -25.81
CA PHE A 44 0.98 10.93 -24.93
C PHE A 44 -0.18 11.67 -25.59
N GLU A 45 0.06 12.83 -26.21
CA GLU A 45 -0.97 13.62 -26.90
C GLU A 45 -1.66 12.81 -28.01
N ALA A 46 -0.88 12.10 -28.83
CA ALA A 46 -1.39 11.27 -29.91
C ALA A 46 -2.23 10.08 -29.38
N ALA A 47 -1.76 9.44 -28.31
CA ALA A 47 -2.42 8.29 -27.71
C ALA A 47 -3.71 8.71 -26.96
N LEU A 48 -3.67 9.84 -26.25
CA LEU A 48 -4.83 10.45 -25.58
C LEU A 48 -5.90 10.88 -26.58
N TYR A 49 -5.50 11.52 -27.69
CA TYR A 49 -6.42 11.87 -28.76
C TYR A 49 -7.10 10.63 -29.32
N THR A 50 -6.33 9.59 -29.63
CA THR A 50 -6.86 8.31 -30.14
C THR A 50 -7.83 7.68 -29.15
N HIS A 51 -7.47 7.60 -27.87
CA HIS A 51 -8.32 7.09 -26.78
C HIS A 51 -9.66 7.83 -26.70
N SER A 52 -9.64 9.17 -26.74
CA SER A 52 -10.87 9.98 -26.69
C SER A 52 -11.82 9.72 -27.88
N GLN A 53 -11.28 9.35 -29.04
CA GLN A 53 -12.09 9.00 -30.21
C GLN A 53 -12.76 7.62 -30.08
N THR A 54 -12.23 6.73 -29.25
CA THR A 54 -12.83 5.40 -29.00
C THR A 54 -14.07 5.46 -28.12
N PHE A 55 -14.32 6.58 -27.45
CA PHE A 55 -15.51 6.73 -26.63
C PHE A 55 -16.77 6.73 -27.48
N SER A 56 -17.79 6.04 -26.97
CA SER A 56 -19.15 6.21 -27.48
C SER A 56 -19.62 7.65 -27.37
N GLU A 57 -20.60 8.05 -28.17
CA GLU A 57 -21.25 9.37 -28.08
C GLU A 57 -21.69 9.71 -26.64
N LEU A 58 -22.10 8.69 -25.90
CA LEU A 58 -22.46 8.84 -24.50
C LEU A 58 -21.25 9.10 -23.60
N GLY A 59 -20.12 8.42 -23.83
CA GLY A 59 -18.88 8.68 -23.09
C GLY A 59 -18.34 10.07 -23.36
N LYS A 60 -18.41 10.54 -24.61
CA LYS A 60 -18.02 11.91 -24.98
C LYS A 60 -18.85 12.97 -24.25
N ALA A 61 -20.16 12.74 -24.08
CA ALA A 61 -21.04 13.64 -23.34
C ALA A 61 -20.81 13.65 -21.82
N MET A 62 -20.00 12.73 -21.28
CA MET A 62 -19.63 12.68 -19.85
C MET A 62 -18.29 13.32 -19.54
N LEU A 63 -17.49 13.61 -20.58
CA LEU A 63 -16.21 14.26 -20.40
C LEU A 63 -16.41 15.74 -20.03
N PRO A 64 -15.58 16.28 -19.13
CA PRO A 64 -15.39 17.72 -19.04
C PRO A 64 -14.98 18.30 -20.40
N ASP A 65 -15.45 19.52 -20.71
CA ASP A 65 -15.09 20.22 -21.96
C ASP A 65 -13.57 20.40 -22.12
N ASP A 66 -12.84 20.41 -21.01
CA ASP A 66 -11.39 20.57 -20.90
C ASP A 66 -10.63 19.27 -20.63
N TYR A 67 -11.28 18.10 -20.78
CA TYR A 67 -10.69 16.79 -20.49
C TYR A 67 -9.30 16.57 -21.11
N LEU A 68 -9.16 16.85 -22.41
CA LEU A 68 -7.90 16.64 -23.12
C LEU A 68 -6.79 17.57 -22.58
N SER A 69 -7.12 18.84 -22.39
CA SER A 69 -6.19 19.83 -21.83
C SER A 69 -5.80 19.53 -20.38
N GLN A 70 -6.73 19.05 -19.56
CA GLN A 70 -6.43 18.63 -18.18
C GLN A 70 -5.49 17.42 -18.19
N ALA A 71 -5.80 16.37 -18.95
CA ALA A 71 -4.97 15.18 -19.03
C ALA A 71 -3.56 15.48 -19.54
N GLN A 72 -3.43 16.35 -20.55
CA GLN A 72 -2.15 16.86 -21.06
C GLN A 72 -1.38 17.65 -20.00
N SER A 73 -2.03 18.62 -19.34
CA SER A 73 -1.38 19.44 -18.29
C SER A 73 -0.92 18.59 -17.10
N HIS A 74 -1.69 17.57 -16.70
CA HIS A 74 -1.28 16.62 -15.66
C HIS A 74 -0.07 15.78 -16.08
N PHE A 75 0.01 15.36 -17.34
CA PHE A 75 1.17 14.62 -17.85
C PHE A 75 2.40 15.52 -18.01
N GLU A 76 2.21 16.74 -18.48
CA GLU A 76 3.26 17.75 -18.58
C GLU A 76 3.84 18.08 -17.20
N SER A 77 2.99 18.28 -16.19
CA SER A 77 3.43 18.46 -14.80
C SER A 77 4.25 17.26 -14.33
N ALA A 78 3.81 16.03 -14.63
CA ALA A 78 4.55 14.83 -14.27
C ALA A 78 5.91 14.71 -14.98
N LEU A 79 6.01 15.14 -16.24
CA LEU A 79 7.27 15.21 -16.99
C LEU A 79 8.19 16.30 -16.45
N GLN A 80 7.63 17.46 -16.09
CA GLN A 80 8.38 18.56 -15.46
C GLN A 80 8.91 18.14 -14.09
N ASP A 81 8.10 17.44 -13.29
CA ASP A 81 8.53 16.87 -12.01
C ASP A 81 9.67 15.85 -12.20
N MET A 82 9.57 14.96 -13.20
CA MET A 82 10.65 14.03 -13.55
C MET A 82 11.92 14.75 -14.02
N ASN A 83 11.79 15.78 -14.84
CA ASN A 83 12.94 16.53 -15.39
C ASN A 83 13.59 17.46 -14.36
N LEU A 84 12.82 18.13 -13.50
CA LEU A 84 13.35 18.91 -12.37
C LEU A 84 14.15 18.02 -11.43
N SER A 85 13.66 16.79 -11.20
CA SER A 85 14.33 15.81 -10.36
C SER A 85 15.64 15.28 -10.99
N ALA A 86 15.73 15.24 -12.32
CA ALA A 86 16.93 14.81 -13.05
C ALA A 86 17.98 15.91 -13.24
N HIS A 87 17.63 17.19 -13.16
CA HIS A 87 18.51 18.31 -13.53
C HIS A 87 19.04 19.15 -12.36
N THR A 88 18.69 18.85 -11.11
CA THR A 88 19.15 19.66 -9.95
C THR A 88 19.52 18.82 -8.73
N MET A 89 20.32 17.77 -8.88
CA MET A 89 20.91 17.11 -7.72
C MET A 89 22.27 17.73 -7.40
N SER A 90 22.38 18.41 -6.26
CA SER A 90 23.68 18.70 -5.65
C SER A 90 24.39 17.39 -5.33
N ASN A 91 25.74 17.35 -5.31
CA ASN A 91 26.51 16.17 -4.86
C ASN A 91 26.00 15.60 -3.53
N GLN A 92 25.45 16.46 -2.65
CA GLN A 92 24.85 16.03 -1.40
C GLN A 92 23.49 15.34 -1.58
N ALA A 93 22.64 15.83 -2.48
CA ALA A 93 21.36 15.19 -2.78
C ALA A 93 21.56 13.83 -3.47
N GLU A 94 22.52 13.74 -4.39
CA GLU A 94 22.91 12.47 -5.03
C GLU A 94 23.40 11.44 -4.00
N HIS A 95 24.18 11.89 -3.02
CA HIS A 95 24.68 11.04 -1.94
C HIS A 95 23.53 10.40 -1.12
N TYR A 96 22.58 11.19 -0.64
CA TYR A 96 21.48 10.66 0.17
C TYR A 96 20.45 9.89 -0.64
N TYR A 97 20.27 10.21 -1.92
CA TYR A 97 19.48 9.36 -2.82
C TYR A 97 20.14 7.99 -3.01
N SER A 98 21.45 7.95 -3.23
CA SER A 98 22.21 6.69 -3.33
C SER A 98 22.18 5.91 -2.01
N LEU A 99 22.20 6.58 -0.86
CA LEU A 99 22.07 5.96 0.45
C LEU A 99 20.69 5.31 0.62
N MET A 100 19.63 6.06 0.32
CA MET A 100 18.25 5.55 0.32
C MET A 100 18.09 4.34 -0.61
N VAL A 101 18.66 4.38 -1.83
CA VAL A 101 18.61 3.25 -2.76
C VAL A 101 19.35 2.04 -2.23
N THR A 102 20.48 2.24 -1.55
CA THR A 102 21.23 1.15 -0.92
C THR A 102 20.42 0.52 0.20
N ASP A 103 19.81 1.33 1.05
CA ASP A 103 19.09 0.89 2.24
C ASP A 103 17.74 0.21 1.90
N LEU A 104 16.93 0.82 1.04
CA LEU A 104 15.59 0.31 0.71
C LEU A 104 15.57 -0.73 -0.41
N PHE A 105 16.53 -0.67 -1.34
CA PHE A 105 16.54 -1.51 -2.55
C PHE A 105 17.81 -2.36 -2.69
N ALA A 106 18.63 -2.48 -1.65
CA ALA A 106 19.93 -3.17 -1.70
C ALA A 106 20.83 -2.70 -2.86
N GLY A 107 20.71 -1.42 -3.23
CA GLY A 107 21.50 -0.78 -4.28
C GLY A 107 20.93 -0.93 -5.69
N ASN A 108 19.81 -1.64 -5.87
CA ASN A 108 19.19 -1.85 -7.19
C ASN A 108 17.77 -1.28 -7.23
N GLU A 109 17.66 -0.01 -7.61
CA GLU A 109 16.39 0.68 -7.68
C GLU A 109 15.45 0.08 -8.76
N PRO A 110 14.26 -0.43 -8.38
CA PRO A 110 13.31 -0.98 -9.33
C PRO A 110 12.57 0.14 -10.08
N LYS A 111 12.05 -0.19 -11.27
CA LYS A 111 11.06 0.68 -11.94
C LYS A 111 9.84 0.83 -11.04
N VAL A 112 9.22 2.02 -11.05
CA VAL A 112 7.98 2.26 -10.29
C VAL A 112 6.86 1.37 -10.81
N HIS A 113 6.24 0.61 -9.92
CA HIS A 113 5.13 -0.29 -10.25
C HIS A 113 3.76 0.38 -10.11
N ASN A 114 2.80 -0.06 -10.92
CA ASN A 114 1.43 0.47 -10.89
C ASN A 114 0.65 -0.12 -9.69
N GLY A 115 0.19 0.74 -8.79
CA GLY A 115 -0.66 0.39 -7.65
C GLY A 115 -1.95 -0.32 -8.04
N ALA A 116 -2.57 0.03 -9.18
CA ALA A 116 -3.78 -0.62 -9.67
C ALA A 116 -3.61 -2.12 -10.02
N GLU A 117 -2.37 -2.59 -10.11
CA GLU A 117 -1.99 -3.98 -10.35
C GLU A 117 -1.26 -4.59 -9.14
N GLY A 118 -1.16 -3.89 -8.01
CA GLY A 118 -0.36 -4.32 -6.86
C GLY A 118 -0.89 -5.59 -6.17
N MET A 119 -2.18 -5.88 -6.34
CA MET A 119 -2.84 -7.12 -5.89
C MET A 119 -2.94 -8.20 -6.98
N SER A 120 -2.31 -8.01 -8.14
CA SER A 120 -2.23 -9.06 -9.16
C SER A 120 -1.30 -10.20 -8.70
N SER A 121 -1.54 -11.41 -9.20
CA SER A 121 -0.77 -12.60 -8.80
C SER A 121 0.75 -12.44 -8.98
N HIS A 122 1.19 -11.70 -10.01
CA HIS A 122 2.60 -11.45 -10.31
C HIS A 122 3.26 -10.42 -9.37
N ASN A 123 2.45 -9.67 -8.61
CA ASN A 123 2.90 -8.62 -7.70
C ASN A 123 2.69 -8.98 -6.22
N LEU A 124 2.10 -10.14 -5.91
CA LEU A 124 1.87 -10.58 -4.53
C LEU A 124 3.16 -10.76 -3.73
N GLU A 125 4.24 -11.19 -4.39
CA GLU A 125 5.54 -11.45 -3.76
C GLU A 125 6.46 -10.22 -3.75
N ARG A 126 6.04 -9.09 -4.33
CA ARG A 126 6.87 -7.88 -4.38
C ARG A 126 6.94 -7.17 -3.04
N SER A 127 8.07 -6.51 -2.81
CA SER A 127 8.24 -5.59 -1.69
C SER A 127 7.31 -4.40 -1.82
N ASN A 128 6.87 -3.84 -0.70
CA ASN A 128 6.12 -2.58 -0.69
C ASN A 128 6.95 -1.43 -1.27
N TYR A 129 8.28 -1.45 -1.09
CA TYR A 129 9.17 -0.41 -1.59
C TYR A 129 9.13 -0.29 -3.13
N ASP A 130 8.84 -1.37 -3.85
CA ASP A 130 8.73 -1.38 -5.32
C ASP A 130 7.62 -0.44 -5.84
N PHE A 131 6.65 -0.11 -4.99
CA PHE A 131 5.51 0.75 -5.31
C PHE A 131 5.73 2.22 -4.92
N LEU A 132 6.86 2.56 -4.29
CA LEU A 132 7.22 3.95 -4.02
C LEU A 132 7.36 4.70 -5.35
N THR A 133 6.64 5.82 -5.48
CA THR A 133 6.76 6.69 -6.64
C THR A 133 8.11 7.42 -6.63
N HIS A 134 8.51 8.01 -7.75
CA HIS A 134 9.72 8.85 -7.77
C HIS A 134 9.62 10.00 -6.76
N LYS A 135 8.44 10.64 -6.65
CA LYS A 135 8.20 11.70 -5.64
C LYS A 135 8.43 11.18 -4.21
N ASP A 136 7.90 10.00 -3.89
CA ASP A 136 8.10 9.39 -2.58
C ASP A 136 9.60 9.13 -2.32
N ARG A 137 10.34 8.65 -3.32
CA ARG A 137 11.79 8.36 -3.23
C ARG A 137 12.63 9.61 -3.01
N PHE A 138 12.36 10.70 -3.73
CA PHE A 138 13.06 11.98 -3.51
C PHE A 138 12.77 12.54 -2.11
N MET A 139 11.51 12.51 -1.69
CA MET A 139 11.13 12.92 -0.35
C MET A 139 11.83 12.07 0.73
N LEU A 140 11.89 10.75 0.56
CA LEU A 140 12.60 9.86 1.47
C LEU A 140 14.10 10.17 1.50
N ALA A 141 14.75 10.42 0.36
CA ALA A 141 16.16 10.82 0.31
C ALA A 141 16.44 12.11 1.12
N ASP A 142 15.54 13.10 1.06
CA ASP A 142 15.62 14.29 1.90
C ASP A 142 15.46 13.95 3.40
N MET A 143 14.61 12.98 3.74
CA MET A 143 14.50 12.46 5.12
C MET A 143 15.79 11.77 5.57
N TYR A 144 16.46 10.99 4.73
CA TYR A 144 17.77 10.40 5.05
C TYR A 144 18.80 11.49 5.35
N GLN A 145 18.83 12.56 4.55
CA GLN A 145 19.69 13.71 4.80
C GLN A 145 19.39 14.34 6.17
N TYR A 146 18.12 14.56 6.48
CA TYR A 146 17.72 15.15 7.76
C TYR A 146 18.08 14.23 8.92
N ALA A 147 17.83 12.93 8.79
CA ALA A 147 18.09 11.94 9.83
C ALA A 147 19.59 11.81 10.14
N ASP A 148 20.44 11.73 9.11
CA ASP A 148 21.90 11.65 9.26
C ASP A 148 22.46 12.87 10.02
N LYS A 149 21.98 14.08 9.68
CA LYS A 149 22.39 15.32 10.36
C LYS A 149 21.94 15.41 11.81
N ASN A 150 20.90 14.68 12.19
CA ASN A 150 20.27 14.78 13.50
C ASN A 150 20.40 13.50 14.35
N ASP A 151 21.19 12.52 13.89
CA ASP A 151 21.42 11.24 14.58
C ASP A 151 20.10 10.50 14.83
N ILE A 152 19.22 10.48 13.82
CA ILE A 152 17.96 9.73 13.83
C ILE A 152 18.20 8.36 13.21
N ASP A 153 17.65 7.32 13.83
CA ASP A 153 17.68 5.96 13.33
C ASP A 153 16.92 5.83 12.00
N PHE A 154 17.60 5.36 10.95
CA PHE A 154 17.00 5.17 9.63
C PHE A 154 15.88 4.14 9.62
N GLU A 155 15.79 3.25 10.61
CA GLU A 155 14.68 2.31 10.69
C GLU A 155 13.32 3.03 10.74
N TYR A 156 13.23 4.22 11.34
CA TYR A 156 12.02 5.05 11.28
C TYR A 156 11.62 5.40 9.83
N ILE A 157 12.60 5.73 8.98
CA ILE A 157 12.38 6.04 7.56
C ILE A 157 12.01 4.77 6.80
N GLN A 158 12.66 3.64 7.08
CA GLN A 158 12.36 2.35 6.44
C GLN A 158 10.93 1.88 6.71
N LYS A 159 10.43 2.01 7.95
CA LYS A 159 9.04 1.67 8.27
C LYS A 159 8.05 2.64 7.61
N LEU A 160 8.35 3.95 7.62
CA LEU A 160 7.52 4.93 6.91
C LEU A 160 7.46 4.66 5.41
N ALA A 161 8.60 4.35 4.78
CA ALA A 161 8.67 3.96 3.38
C ALA A 161 7.86 2.69 3.09
N SER A 162 7.83 1.73 4.03
CA SER A 162 7.04 0.51 3.90
C SER A 162 5.54 0.82 3.94
N ASP A 163 5.13 1.72 4.83
CA ASP A 163 3.75 2.17 4.95
C ASP A 163 3.28 2.93 3.70
N ILE A 164 4.11 3.86 3.17
CA ILE A 164 3.82 4.57 1.92
C ILE A 164 3.73 3.56 0.76
N GLY A 165 4.71 2.67 0.66
CA GLY A 165 4.72 1.62 -0.36
C GLY A 165 3.49 0.72 -0.30
N ASN A 166 3.05 0.34 0.91
CA ASN A 166 1.82 -0.43 1.11
C ASN A 166 0.59 0.34 0.64
N TYR A 167 0.49 1.63 0.96
CA TYR A 167 -0.58 2.50 0.46
C TYR A 167 -0.60 2.56 -1.07
N ARG A 168 0.55 2.82 -1.72
CA ARG A 168 0.67 2.84 -3.19
C ARG A 168 0.32 1.50 -3.83
N ARG A 169 0.79 0.40 -3.24
CA ARG A 169 0.51 -0.97 -3.70
C ARG A 169 -0.97 -1.28 -3.76
N HIS A 170 -1.78 -0.68 -2.89
CA HIS A 170 -3.22 -0.87 -2.85
C HIS A 170 -3.99 0.19 -3.63
N ASP A 171 -3.42 0.68 -4.74
CA ASP A 171 -3.98 1.75 -5.57
C ASP A 171 -4.32 3.01 -4.77
N ASP A 172 -3.32 3.52 -4.04
CA ASP A 172 -3.50 4.63 -3.10
C ASP A 172 -4.60 4.32 -2.06
N GLY A 173 -4.52 3.12 -1.48
CA GLY A 173 -5.45 2.61 -0.47
C GLY A 173 -6.84 2.18 -0.98
N LYS A 174 -7.20 2.43 -2.24
CA LYS A 174 -8.54 2.11 -2.79
C LYS A 174 -8.87 0.62 -2.84
N LEU A 175 -7.86 -0.25 -2.82
CA LEU A 175 -8.04 -1.70 -2.80
C LEU A 175 -8.20 -2.27 -1.39
N LEU A 176 -8.16 -1.44 -0.35
CA LEU A 176 -8.36 -1.85 1.04
C LEU A 176 -9.75 -1.48 1.53
N SER A 177 -10.38 -2.40 2.25
CA SER A 177 -11.63 -2.13 2.96
C SER A 177 -11.34 -1.63 4.37
N ASN A 178 -12.14 -0.68 4.85
CA ASN A 178 -12.04 -0.20 6.21
C ASN A 178 -12.49 -1.29 7.20
N PHE A 179 -11.59 -1.67 8.12
CA PHE A 179 -11.85 -2.73 9.10
C PHE A 179 -13.05 -2.43 10.01
N ASN A 180 -13.31 -1.15 10.27
CA ASN A 180 -14.44 -0.74 11.12
C ASN A 180 -15.80 -0.81 10.42
N GLU A 181 -15.85 -1.17 9.14
CA GLU A 181 -17.08 -1.16 8.33
C GLU A 181 -17.72 -2.54 8.11
N GLY A 182 -17.14 -3.64 8.60
CA GLY A 182 -17.76 -4.95 8.28
C GLY A 182 -17.18 -6.19 8.93
N HIS A 183 -16.35 -6.06 9.97
CA HIS A 183 -15.69 -7.21 10.58
C HIS A 183 -16.46 -7.68 11.83
N PHE A 184 -16.61 -9.00 11.97
CA PHE A 184 -17.34 -9.64 13.07
C PHE A 184 -16.56 -10.85 13.59
N ASN A 185 -16.70 -11.15 14.88
CA ASN A 185 -16.19 -12.37 15.47
C ASN A 185 -17.11 -13.58 15.19
N THR A 186 -16.72 -14.75 15.69
CA THR A 186 -17.47 -16.00 15.50
C THR A 186 -18.84 -16.02 16.18
N GLU A 187 -19.06 -15.11 17.14
CA GLU A 187 -20.31 -14.92 17.87
C GLU A 187 -21.22 -13.88 17.20
N GLY A 188 -20.78 -13.28 16.09
CA GLY A 188 -21.53 -12.25 15.37
C GLY A 188 -21.46 -10.86 16.01
N GLN A 189 -20.53 -10.62 16.94
CA GLN A 189 -20.27 -9.29 17.48
C GLN A 189 -19.37 -8.53 16.53
N LYS A 190 -19.70 -7.26 16.27
CA LYS A 190 -18.89 -6.39 15.41
C LYS A 190 -17.56 -6.11 16.08
N LEU A 191 -16.47 -6.29 15.33
CA LEU A 191 -15.13 -5.92 15.74
C LEU A 191 -14.82 -4.51 15.22
N THR A 192 -14.15 -3.72 16.04
CA THR A 192 -13.62 -2.41 15.66
C THR A 192 -12.22 -2.24 16.23
N VAL A 193 -11.40 -1.49 15.50
CA VAL A 193 -10.05 -1.11 15.88
C VAL A 193 -9.98 0.40 16.07
N ALA A 194 -9.19 0.82 17.06
CA ALA A 194 -8.85 2.20 17.35
C ALA A 194 -7.34 2.31 17.61
N PHE A 195 -6.81 3.53 17.51
CA PHE A 195 -5.44 3.82 17.91
C PHE A 195 -5.27 3.72 19.43
N THR A 196 -4.05 3.45 19.87
CA THR A 196 -3.69 3.63 21.27
C THR A 196 -3.79 5.10 21.66
N GLN A 197 -3.94 5.41 22.95
CA GLN A 197 -3.96 6.80 23.42
C GLN A 197 -2.69 7.57 23.02
N ARG A 198 -1.54 6.88 23.03
CA ARG A 198 -0.25 7.44 22.61
C ARG A 198 -0.28 7.84 21.14
N ASP A 199 -0.70 6.93 20.26
CA ASP A 199 -0.74 7.17 18.82
C ASP A 199 -1.80 8.21 18.45
N GLN A 200 -2.97 8.16 19.09
CA GLN A 200 -4.02 9.17 18.91
C GLN A 200 -3.49 10.57 19.24
N ALA A 201 -2.71 10.75 20.32
CA ALA A 201 -2.14 12.04 20.66
C ALA A 201 -1.14 12.57 19.60
N SER A 202 -0.37 11.68 18.97
CA SER A 202 0.52 12.04 17.85
C SER A 202 -0.26 12.39 16.59
N ILE A 203 -1.33 11.65 16.29
CA ILE A 203 -2.22 11.92 15.15
C ILE A 203 -2.95 13.25 15.36
N ASP A 204 -3.50 13.50 16.54
CA ASP A 204 -4.16 14.76 16.86
C ASP A 204 -3.21 15.95 16.68
N ARG A 205 -1.94 15.79 17.05
CA ARG A 205 -0.92 16.83 16.82
C ARG A 205 -0.68 17.05 15.32
N LEU A 206 -0.48 15.97 14.56
CA LEU A 206 -0.29 16.01 13.11
C LEU A 206 -1.46 16.69 12.38
N MET A 207 -2.69 16.44 12.82
CA MET A 207 -3.89 16.99 12.19
C MET A 207 -4.18 18.45 12.60
N ASN A 208 -3.65 18.91 13.73
CA ASN A 208 -3.92 20.24 14.27
C ASN A 208 -2.79 21.27 14.02
N ASN A 209 -1.57 20.83 13.71
CA ASN A 209 -0.54 21.74 13.24
C ASN A 209 -0.77 21.98 11.73
N ASP A 210 -0.75 23.23 11.26
CA ASP A 210 -0.98 23.53 9.84
C ASP A 210 0.10 22.94 8.89
N ALA A 211 1.02 22.13 9.41
CA ALA A 211 2.16 21.54 8.71
C ALA A 211 1.75 20.72 7.50
N LEU A 212 0.67 19.93 7.60
CA LEU A 212 0.22 19.06 6.52
C LEU A 212 -0.05 19.82 5.21
N SER A 213 -0.51 21.08 5.29
CA SER A 213 -0.79 21.90 4.10
C SER A 213 0.45 22.26 3.29
N SER A 214 1.62 22.27 3.94
CA SER A 214 2.91 22.68 3.37
C SER A 214 3.96 21.57 3.39
N SER A 215 3.62 20.40 3.94
CA SER A 215 4.47 19.23 4.00
C SER A 215 4.63 18.59 2.62
N ALA A 216 5.76 17.91 2.41
CA ALA A 216 5.99 17.09 1.23
C ALA A 216 5.19 15.77 1.23
N LEU A 217 4.64 15.38 2.39
CA LEU A 217 3.85 14.17 2.56
C LEU A 217 2.57 14.22 1.72
N ASP A 218 2.21 13.07 1.13
CA ASP A 218 0.96 12.91 0.40
C ASP A 218 -0.24 12.98 1.36
N ALA A 219 -1.14 13.94 1.14
CA ALA A 219 -2.31 14.14 2.01
C ALA A 219 -3.27 12.94 2.00
N GLY A 220 -3.36 12.21 0.88
CA GLY A 220 -4.14 10.97 0.79
C GLY A 220 -3.53 9.86 1.62
N PHE A 221 -2.20 9.70 1.58
CA PHE A 221 -1.47 8.78 2.44
C PHE A 221 -1.67 9.12 3.93
N VAL A 222 -1.56 10.38 4.31
CA VAL A 222 -1.79 10.80 5.71
C VAL A 222 -3.22 10.46 6.13
N SER A 223 -4.23 10.85 5.34
CA SER A 223 -5.62 10.51 5.62
C SER A 223 -5.85 9.00 5.73
N PHE A 224 -5.18 8.20 4.90
CA PHE A 224 -5.26 6.76 4.92
C PHE A 224 -4.66 6.17 6.20
N ILE A 225 -3.42 6.55 6.55
CA ILE A 225 -2.70 5.95 7.67
C ILE A 225 -3.25 6.42 9.03
N THR A 226 -3.91 7.58 9.08
CA THR A 226 -4.57 8.12 10.27
C THR A 226 -6.05 7.76 10.39
N ASP A 227 -6.61 6.97 9.47
CA ASP A 227 -7.90 6.31 9.71
C ASP A 227 -7.67 5.02 10.50
N PRO A 228 -8.26 4.83 11.68
CA PRO A 228 -7.99 3.65 12.50
C PRO A 228 -8.37 2.34 11.80
N GLY A 229 -9.43 2.33 10.99
CA GLY A 229 -9.86 1.13 10.27
C GLY A 229 -9.01 0.78 9.06
N LEU A 230 -8.14 1.68 8.61
CA LEU A 230 -7.21 1.45 7.50
C LEU A 230 -5.76 1.32 7.98
N GLY A 231 -5.33 2.20 8.89
CA GLY A 231 -3.92 2.32 9.30
C GLY A 231 -3.54 1.53 10.55
N ALA A 232 -4.43 1.36 11.54
CA ALA A 232 -4.03 0.83 12.86
C ALA A 232 -3.46 -0.60 12.82
N LEU A 233 -3.94 -1.41 11.88
CA LEU A 233 -3.49 -2.81 11.72
C LEU A 233 -2.29 -2.94 10.78
N SER A 234 -2.13 -2.03 9.80
CA SER A 234 -1.09 -2.11 8.79
C SER A 234 0.16 -1.29 9.11
N HIS A 235 0.05 -0.25 9.93
CA HIS A 235 1.14 0.67 10.24
C HIS A 235 2.31 -0.05 10.90
N GLN A 236 3.49 0.09 10.31
CA GLN A 236 4.75 -0.45 10.82
C GLN A 236 5.61 0.64 11.48
N GLY A 237 5.39 1.91 11.12
CA GLY A 237 6.16 3.04 11.62
C GLY A 237 5.71 3.57 12.98
N SER A 238 6.02 4.84 13.21
CA SER A 238 5.62 5.59 14.40
C SER A 238 4.82 6.81 14.01
N TYR A 239 3.59 6.95 14.52
CA TYR A 239 2.78 8.15 14.34
C TYR A 239 3.45 9.40 14.92
N GLN A 240 4.26 9.24 15.97
CA GLN A 240 5.06 10.32 16.52
C GLN A 240 6.12 10.79 15.53
N PHE A 241 6.82 9.85 14.88
CA PHE A 241 7.80 10.18 13.85
C PHE A 241 7.15 10.78 12.60
N LEU A 242 5.99 10.26 12.19
CA LEU A 242 5.19 10.83 11.08
C LEU A 242 4.84 12.29 11.36
N ALA A 243 4.40 12.60 12.59
CA ALA A 243 4.09 13.97 13.00
C ALA A 243 5.33 14.87 12.94
N HIS A 244 6.47 14.39 13.46
CA HIS A 244 7.74 15.12 13.43
C HIS A 244 8.21 15.41 12.01
N ILE A 245 8.17 14.43 11.11
CA ILE A 245 8.59 14.59 9.71
C ILE A 245 7.64 15.51 8.93
N ALA A 246 6.34 15.51 9.23
CA ALA A 246 5.42 16.47 8.64
C ALA A 246 5.84 17.92 8.97
N GLU A 247 6.22 18.19 10.22
CA GLU A 247 6.72 19.50 10.66
C GLU A 247 8.05 19.87 10.00
N VAL A 248 8.99 18.92 9.91
CA VAL A 248 10.31 19.10 9.26
C VAL A 248 10.14 19.46 7.79
N THR A 249 9.34 18.68 7.07
CA THR A 249 9.12 18.87 5.62
C THR A 249 8.30 20.13 5.32
N ALA A 250 7.45 20.57 6.24
CA ALA A 250 6.77 21.86 6.17
C ALA A 250 7.68 23.06 6.51
N GLY A 251 8.90 22.81 7.01
CA GLY A 251 9.85 23.85 7.39
C GLY A 251 9.45 24.65 8.63
N ILE A 252 8.62 24.06 9.51
CA ILE A 252 8.18 24.70 10.75
C ILE A 252 8.95 24.19 11.96
N ALA A 253 8.76 24.83 13.11
CA ALA A 253 9.35 24.37 14.36
C ALA A 253 8.76 23.01 14.75
N THR A 254 9.63 22.05 15.06
CA THR A 254 9.20 20.70 15.45
C THR A 254 8.75 20.67 16.91
N SER A 255 7.68 19.94 17.17
CA SER A 255 7.14 19.74 18.52
C SER A 255 8.00 18.77 19.34
N ASP A 256 8.54 17.75 18.69
CA ASP A 256 9.47 16.79 19.29
C ASP A 256 10.92 17.12 18.91
N SER A 257 11.84 16.73 19.80
CA SER A 257 13.27 16.82 19.50
C SER A 257 13.68 15.61 18.66
N ALA A 258 14.52 15.83 17.65
CA ALA A 258 15.11 14.75 16.86
C ALA A 258 15.81 13.68 17.73
N THR A 259 16.34 14.05 18.90
CA THR A 259 16.98 13.13 19.83
C THR A 259 16.08 12.00 20.35
N GLN A 260 14.75 12.18 20.27
CA GLN A 260 13.79 11.13 20.63
C GLN A 260 13.77 9.96 19.63
N PHE A 261 14.33 10.15 18.43
CA PHE A 261 14.31 9.16 17.35
C PHE A 261 15.69 8.53 17.10
N LYS A 262 16.61 8.60 18.07
CA LYS A 262 17.96 8.00 17.99
C LYS A 262 17.98 6.47 17.90
N THR A 263 16.90 5.82 18.34
CA THR A 263 16.79 4.36 18.33
C THR A 263 15.35 3.99 18.07
N PHE A 264 15.12 3.23 17.01
CA PHE A 264 13.79 2.70 16.74
C PHE A 264 13.44 1.62 17.77
N THR A 265 12.20 1.66 18.25
CA THR A 265 11.68 0.67 19.20
C THR A 265 10.43 0.04 18.62
N GLU A 266 10.51 -1.25 18.29
CA GLU A 266 9.35 -2.03 17.87
C GLU A 266 8.34 -2.18 19.02
N ALA A 267 7.07 -2.19 18.67
CA ALA A 267 6.00 -2.52 19.61
C ALA A 267 6.21 -3.95 20.15
N SER A 268 6.31 -4.07 21.47
CA SER A 268 6.60 -5.35 22.13
C SER A 268 5.37 -6.25 22.22
N SER A 269 4.17 -5.72 21.94
CA SER A 269 2.93 -6.49 21.91
C SER A 269 1.87 -5.88 20.99
N ILE A 270 0.85 -6.66 20.65
CA ILE A 270 -0.31 -6.20 19.87
C ILE A 270 -1.02 -5.01 20.54
N ASN A 271 -1.11 -5.02 21.87
CA ASN A 271 -1.81 -3.98 22.64
C ASN A 271 -1.10 -2.62 22.61
N GLU A 272 0.18 -2.58 22.24
CA GLU A 272 0.93 -1.34 22.03
C GLU A 272 0.71 -0.74 20.64
N ARG A 273 0.12 -1.52 19.71
CA ARG A 273 -0.11 -1.11 18.32
C ARG A 273 -1.52 -0.56 18.11
N TYR A 274 -2.52 -1.20 18.70
CA TYR A 274 -3.91 -0.81 18.53
C TYR A 274 -4.79 -1.32 19.68
N VAL A 275 -6.00 -0.76 19.76
CA VAL A 275 -7.06 -1.20 20.66
C VAL A 275 -8.15 -1.88 19.81
N MET A 276 -8.38 -3.17 20.04
CA MET A 276 -9.49 -3.91 19.43
C MET A 276 -10.65 -3.99 20.41
N THR A 277 -11.85 -3.68 19.95
CA THR A 277 -13.07 -3.80 20.74
C THR A 277 -14.12 -4.62 20.00
N GLN A 278 -15.08 -5.15 20.74
CA GLN A 278 -16.21 -5.89 20.21
C GLN A 278 -17.53 -5.28 20.71
N SER A 279 -18.57 -5.30 19.88
CA SER A 279 -19.89 -4.81 20.28
C SER A 279 -20.55 -5.70 21.33
N GLU A 280 -21.38 -5.11 22.19
CA GLU A 280 -22.23 -5.87 23.11
C GLU A 280 -23.32 -6.63 22.35
N GLU A 281 -23.84 -6.03 21.28
CA GLU A 281 -24.83 -6.65 20.39
C GLU A 281 -24.17 -7.65 19.44
N SER A 282 -24.88 -8.75 19.16
CA SER A 282 -24.48 -9.77 18.20
C SER A 282 -25.54 -9.90 17.10
N ILE A 283 -25.11 -9.93 15.84
CA ILE A 283 -25.99 -10.32 14.75
C ILE A 283 -26.22 -11.82 14.77
N SER A 284 -27.46 -12.24 14.44
CA SER A 284 -27.74 -13.67 14.26
C SER A 284 -27.01 -14.17 13.02
N LEU A 285 -25.93 -14.91 13.21
CA LEU A 285 -25.24 -15.57 12.12
C LEU A 285 -26.14 -16.71 11.58
N PRO A 286 -26.30 -16.83 10.25
CA PRO A 286 -27.02 -17.96 9.69
C PRO A 286 -26.28 -19.25 10.04
N GLU A 287 -27.02 -20.29 10.42
CA GLU A 287 -26.42 -21.61 10.63
C GLU A 287 -25.68 -22.02 9.34
N PRO A 288 -24.36 -22.30 9.39
CA PRO A 288 -23.61 -22.69 8.22
C PRO A 288 -24.02 -24.10 7.78
N ASP A 289 -23.89 -24.42 6.49
CA ASP A 289 -24.16 -25.78 6.01
C ASP A 289 -23.01 -26.76 6.34
N VAL A 290 -21.82 -26.23 6.59
CA VAL A 290 -20.60 -26.97 6.97
C VAL A 290 -19.87 -26.20 8.06
N THR A 291 -19.41 -26.90 9.10
CA THR A 291 -18.51 -26.33 10.11
C THR A 291 -17.16 -27.01 10.01
N CYS A 292 -16.08 -26.23 10.05
CA CYS A 292 -14.71 -26.75 10.05
C CYS A 292 -14.00 -26.31 11.33
N LYS A 293 -13.47 -27.27 12.09
CA LYS A 293 -12.64 -27.00 13.27
C LYS A 293 -11.35 -27.78 13.14
N ASN A 294 -10.22 -27.08 13.22
CA ASN A 294 -8.88 -27.66 13.14
C ASN A 294 -8.66 -28.56 11.91
N GLY A 295 -9.15 -28.12 10.74
CA GLY A 295 -9.02 -28.86 9.49
C GLY A 295 -9.97 -30.05 9.31
N VAL A 296 -10.81 -30.36 10.31
CA VAL A 296 -11.88 -31.36 10.19
C VAL A 296 -13.20 -30.64 9.93
N CYS A 297 -13.86 -30.98 8.82
CA CYS A 297 -15.13 -30.40 8.44
C CYS A 297 -16.27 -31.41 8.62
N GLU A 298 -17.41 -30.94 9.12
CA GLU A 298 -18.62 -31.73 9.28
C GLU A 298 -19.80 -30.99 8.65
N VAL A 299 -20.70 -31.73 7.99
CA VAL A 299 -21.96 -31.16 7.49
C VAL A 299 -22.90 -30.94 8.68
N THR A 300 -23.48 -29.75 8.78
CA THR A 300 -24.48 -29.44 9.80
C THR A 300 -25.82 -30.11 9.48
N GLU A 301 -26.75 -30.11 10.43
CA GLU A 301 -28.09 -30.65 10.17
C GLU A 301 -28.83 -29.86 9.07
N LYS A 302 -28.68 -28.54 9.06
CA LYS A 302 -29.15 -27.69 7.96
C LYS A 302 -28.50 -28.07 6.63
N GLY A 303 -27.17 -28.25 6.61
CA GLY A 303 -26.46 -28.68 5.41
C GLY A 303 -26.98 -30.01 4.87
N ARG A 304 -27.21 -31.01 5.75
CA ARG A 304 -27.77 -32.31 5.36
C ARG A 304 -29.16 -32.17 4.74
N LYS A 305 -30.02 -31.34 5.33
CA LYS A 305 -31.37 -31.05 4.80
C LYS A 305 -31.32 -30.32 3.45
N ASN A 306 -30.29 -29.51 3.22
CA ASN A 306 -30.03 -28.83 1.95
C ASN A 306 -29.33 -29.74 0.91
N GLY A 307 -29.13 -31.03 1.22
CA GLY A 307 -28.47 -31.99 0.34
C GLY A 307 -26.95 -31.81 0.25
N VAL A 308 -26.35 -31.02 1.14
CA VAL A 308 -24.90 -30.87 1.22
C VAL A 308 -24.30 -32.18 1.71
N THR A 309 -23.33 -32.68 0.96
CA THR A 309 -22.51 -33.83 1.36
C THR A 309 -21.06 -33.41 1.27
N LEU A 310 -20.28 -33.79 2.28
CA LEU A 310 -18.84 -33.75 2.15
C LEU A 310 -18.45 -34.99 1.35
N THR A 311 -17.76 -34.80 0.24
CA THR A 311 -17.06 -35.89 -0.42
C THR A 311 -16.07 -36.40 0.61
N GLN A 312 -16.33 -37.57 1.21
CA GLN A 312 -15.27 -38.25 1.93
C GLN A 312 -14.13 -38.39 0.94
N ASN A 313 -13.01 -37.79 1.30
CA ASN A 313 -11.74 -37.84 0.61
C ASN A 313 -11.41 -39.32 0.27
N THR A 314 -11.87 -39.82 -0.89
CA THR A 314 -11.34 -41.02 -1.53
C THR A 314 -9.92 -40.78 -2.06
N GLN A 315 -9.44 -39.54 -1.98
CA GLN A 315 -8.04 -39.26 -1.76
C GLN A 315 -7.87 -38.84 -0.31
N VAL A 316 -7.30 -39.73 0.50
CA VAL A 316 -6.33 -39.28 1.51
C VAL A 316 -5.48 -38.24 0.78
N LEU A 317 -5.68 -36.95 1.09
CA LEU A 317 -4.64 -35.97 0.84
C LEU A 317 -3.47 -36.56 1.60
N ALA A 318 -2.55 -37.17 0.86
CA ALA A 318 -1.24 -37.47 1.40
C ALA A 318 -0.81 -36.19 2.14
N PRO A 319 -0.25 -36.30 3.35
CA PRO A 319 0.32 -35.13 4.02
C PRO A 319 1.12 -34.35 2.97
N PRO A 320 0.95 -33.02 2.91
CA PRO A 320 1.55 -32.20 1.86
C PRO A 320 3.05 -32.50 1.85
N ILE A 321 3.48 -33.24 0.83
CA ILE A 321 4.84 -33.75 0.68
C ILE A 321 5.23 -34.64 1.87
N GLU A 322 5.30 -35.96 1.64
CA GLU A 322 6.20 -36.79 2.43
C GLU A 322 7.60 -36.19 2.25
N PHE A 323 8.04 -35.41 3.24
CA PHE A 323 9.39 -34.88 3.34
C PHE A 323 10.34 -36.05 3.18
N LYS A 324 10.92 -36.22 1.99
CA LYS A 324 11.94 -37.23 1.77
C LYS A 324 13.17 -36.74 2.54
N PRO A 325 13.70 -37.49 3.53
CA PRO A 325 14.90 -37.09 4.26
C PRO A 325 16.08 -36.78 3.32
N ALA A 326 16.12 -37.40 2.14
CA ALA A 326 17.10 -37.14 1.09
C ALA A 326 17.05 -35.72 0.48
N GLN A 327 15.96 -34.96 0.65
CA GLN A 327 15.90 -33.55 0.26
C GLN A 327 16.43 -32.62 1.37
N PHE A 328 16.41 -33.08 2.62
CA PHE A 328 17.14 -32.45 3.71
C PHE A 328 18.64 -32.64 3.52
N ASP A 329 19.13 -33.82 3.09
CA ASP A 329 20.56 -34.03 2.85
C ASP A 329 21.14 -33.09 1.77
N THR A 330 20.34 -32.69 0.78
CA THR A 330 20.76 -31.70 -0.24
C THR A 330 20.82 -30.27 0.33
N LEU A 331 19.91 -29.92 1.24
CA LEU A 331 19.91 -28.64 1.96
C LEU A 331 20.97 -28.60 3.09
N LEU A 332 21.26 -29.74 3.71
CA LEU A 332 22.30 -29.94 4.71
C LEU A 332 23.69 -29.97 4.05
N HIS A 333 23.81 -30.44 2.80
CA HIS A 333 25.06 -30.34 2.05
C HIS A 333 25.39 -28.90 1.61
N LEU A 334 24.37 -28.07 1.32
CA LEU A 334 24.53 -26.63 1.14
C LEU A 334 24.94 -25.92 2.45
N GLN A 335 24.67 -26.52 3.61
CA GLN A 335 25.10 -26.06 4.94
C GLN A 335 26.58 -26.35 5.23
N THR A 336 27.19 -27.29 4.50
CA THR A 336 28.60 -27.70 4.65
C THR A 336 29.52 -27.18 3.57
N ASP A 337 29.00 -26.40 2.61
CA ASP A 337 29.82 -25.76 1.58
C ASP A 337 30.59 -24.57 2.18
N PRO A 338 31.94 -24.62 2.26
CA PRO A 338 32.74 -23.55 2.85
C PRO A 338 32.58 -22.20 2.15
N ASP A 339 32.10 -22.18 0.90
CA ASP A 339 31.95 -20.96 0.12
C ASP A 339 30.62 -20.22 0.36
N ILE A 340 29.61 -20.88 0.97
CA ILE A 340 28.28 -20.28 1.25
C ILE A 340 28.23 -19.60 2.63
N GLN A 341 29.15 -19.93 3.56
CA GLN A 341 29.22 -19.34 4.91
C GLN A 341 29.56 -17.84 4.95
N LYS A 342 29.80 -17.17 3.81
CA LYS A 342 30.05 -15.72 3.75
C LYS A 342 28.82 -14.89 3.37
N SER A 343 27.67 -15.53 3.15
CA SER A 343 26.44 -14.81 2.82
C SER A 343 25.76 -14.28 4.08
N VAL A 344 25.64 -12.95 4.18
CA VAL A 344 24.96 -12.23 5.29
C VAL A 344 23.52 -12.69 5.49
N TRP A 345 22.89 -13.22 4.45
CA TRP A 345 21.55 -13.81 4.50
C TRP A 345 21.46 -15.08 5.36
N PHE A 346 22.58 -15.79 5.58
CA PHE A 346 22.62 -17.01 6.37
C PHE A 346 22.76 -16.75 7.87
N GLU A 347 23.41 -15.66 8.28
CA GLU A 347 23.49 -15.28 9.70
C GLU A 347 22.13 -14.80 10.24
N TRP A 348 21.35 -14.09 9.41
CA TRP A 348 20.00 -13.63 9.78
C TRP A 348 19.01 -14.79 10.04
N LEU A 349 19.21 -15.94 9.40
CA LEU A 349 18.31 -17.09 9.50
C LEU A 349 18.55 -17.95 10.75
N LEU A 350 19.69 -17.77 11.43
CA LEU A 350 20.10 -18.56 12.61
C LEU A 350 19.80 -17.86 13.95
N GLU A 351 19.42 -16.58 13.95
CA GLU A 351 19.12 -15.80 15.16
C GLU A 351 17.61 -15.69 15.52
N LYS A 352 16.72 -16.47 14.88
CA LYS A 352 15.30 -16.54 15.26
C LYS A 352 14.82 -17.94 15.64
#